data_AF-A0A7S0HVZ1-F1
#
_entry.id   AF-A0A7S0HVZ1-F1
#
_cell.length_a   1.000
_cell.length_b   1.000
_cell.length_c   1.000
_cell.angle_alpha   90.00
_cell.angle_beta   90.00
_cell.angle_gamma   90.00
#
_symmetry.space_group_name_H-M   'P 1'
#
loop_
_entity.id
_entity.type
_entity.pdbx_description
1 polymer ?
#
loop_
_entity_poly.entity_id
_entity_poly.type
_entity_poly.pdbx_seq_one_letter_code
_entity_poly.pdbx_strand_id
1 'polypeptide(L)'
;AVKDLWEALTFPGFWRVALKHWSFGMGEMFRSLVLSAQMREINKYLPGIKIEDVRRGRAGVRAQALDLAGNLVDDFVFEENCPASQLHVRNSPSPGATSSLAIAKLIVDK
;
A
#
# COMPACT_ATOMS: atom_id res chain seq x y z
N ALA A 1 16.87 0.33 -6.29
CA ALA A 1 16.07 -0.63 -7.08
C ALA A 1 16.46 -2.09 -6.81
N VAL A 2 17.64 -2.56 -7.23
CA VAL A 2 18.06 -3.97 -6.98
C VAL A 2 18.26 -4.26 -5.49
N LYS A 3 18.88 -3.32 -4.75
CA LYS A 3 19.04 -3.42 -3.30
C LYS A 3 17.69 -3.51 -2.58
N ASP A 4 16.77 -2.58 -2.87
CA ASP A 4 15.44 -2.56 -2.25
C ASP A 4 14.63 -3.83 -2.59
N LEU A 5 14.75 -4.33 -3.82
CA LEU A 5 14.13 -5.60 -4.23
C LEU A 5 14.72 -6.76 -3.42
N TRP A 6 16.03 -6.81 -3.24
CA TRP A 6 16.69 -7.84 -2.44
C TRP A 6 16.27 -7.77 -0.97
N GLU A 7 16.19 -6.58 -0.39
CA GLU A 7 15.69 -6.37 0.96
C GLU A 7 14.23 -6.84 1.10
N ALA A 8 13.36 -6.50 0.15
CA ALA A 8 11.97 -6.96 0.16
C ALA A 8 11.86 -8.49 0.03
N LEU A 9 12.63 -9.10 -0.87
CA LEU A 9 12.63 -10.55 -1.09
C LEU A 9 13.29 -11.33 0.06
N THR A 10 14.19 -10.72 0.83
CA THR A 10 14.80 -11.35 2.01
C THR A 10 14.05 -11.05 3.31
N PHE A 11 13.08 -10.14 3.29
CA PHE A 11 12.27 -9.80 4.45
C PHE A 11 11.24 -10.90 4.76
N PRO A 12 11.29 -11.57 5.93
CA PRO A 12 10.40 -12.70 6.23
C PRO A 12 8.92 -12.34 6.28
N GLY A 13 8.59 -11.12 6.73
CA GLY A 13 7.21 -10.63 6.79
C GLY A 13 6.54 -10.57 5.41
N PHE A 14 7.32 -10.26 4.36
CA PHE A 14 6.83 -10.17 2.99
C PHE A 14 6.26 -11.52 2.53
N TRP A 15 7.01 -12.60 2.71
CA TRP A 15 6.58 -13.93 2.30
C TRP A 15 5.35 -14.41 3.08
N ARG A 16 5.25 -14.08 4.37
CA ARG A 16 4.07 -14.44 5.17
C ARG A 16 2.80 -13.80 4.62
N VAL A 17 2.83 -12.50 4.28
CA VAL A 17 1.69 -11.81 3.64
C VAL A 17 1.43 -12.34 2.24
N ALA A 18 2.49 -12.48 1.44
CA ALA A 18 2.37 -12.92 0.05
C ALA A 18 1.74 -14.31 -0.05
N LEU A 19 2.16 -15.26 0.79
CA LEU A 19 1.59 -16.60 0.83
C LEU A 19 0.17 -16.61 1.40
N LYS A 20 -0.11 -15.81 2.44
CA LYS A 20 -1.45 -15.70 3.04
C LYS A 20 -2.49 -15.15 2.06
N HIS A 21 -2.10 -14.21 1.20
CA HIS A 21 -2.99 -13.52 0.27
C HIS A 21 -2.70 -13.82 -1.21
N TRP A 22 -2.01 -14.92 -1.51
CA TRP A 22 -1.50 -15.21 -2.86
C TRP A 22 -2.61 -15.25 -3.93
N SER A 23 -3.75 -15.89 -3.62
CA SER A 23 -4.88 -16.04 -4.52
C SER A 23 -5.50 -14.70 -4.89
N PHE A 24 -5.64 -13.82 -3.89
CA PHE A 24 -6.11 -12.45 -4.09
C PHE A 24 -5.09 -11.63 -4.90
N GLY A 25 -3.81 -11.71 -4.53
CA GLY A 25 -2.73 -10.97 -5.19
C GLY A 25 -2.59 -11.32 -6.67
N MET A 26 -2.60 -12.62 -7.02
CA MET A 26 -2.58 -13.04 -8.42
C MET A 26 -3.79 -12.54 -9.20
N GLY A 27 -4.98 -12.57 -8.59
CA GLY A 27 -6.19 -12.04 -9.21
C GLY A 27 -6.06 -10.55 -9.54
N GLU A 28 -5.44 -9.77 -8.65
CA GLU A 28 -5.22 -8.35 -8.84
C GLU A 28 -4.15 -8.07 -9.90
N MET A 29 -3.07 -8.85 -9.92
CA MET A 29 -2.06 -8.77 -10.98
C MET A 29 -2.67 -9.07 -12.35
N PHE A 30 -3.50 -10.11 -12.46
CA PHE A 30 -4.18 -10.46 -13.70
C PHE A 30 -5.09 -9.33 -14.19
N ARG A 31 -5.91 -8.75 -13.31
CA ARG A 31 -6.78 -7.61 -13.65
C ARG A 31 -5.99 -6.36 -14.05
N SER A 32 -4.87 -6.11 -13.38
CA SER A 32 -3.98 -4.98 -13.69
C SER A 32 -3.34 -5.11 -15.09
N LEU A 33 -3.06 -6.34 -15.53
CA LEU A 33 -2.47 -6.62 -16.84
C LEU A 33 -3.52 -6.70 -17.97
N VAL A 34 -4.67 -7.31 -17.69
CA VAL A 34 -5.71 -7.62 -18.68
C VAL A 34 -6.89 -6.65 -18.54
N LEU A 35 -6.96 -5.67 -19.46
CA LEU A 35 -7.98 -4.62 -19.43
C LEU A 35 -9.41 -5.17 -19.44
N SER A 36 -9.68 -6.24 -20.22
CA SER A 36 -11.01 -6.87 -20.25
C SER A 36 -11.40 -7.50 -18.91
N ALA A 37 -10.43 -8.05 -18.16
CA ALA A 37 -10.65 -8.58 -16.83
C ALA A 37 -10.96 -7.47 -15.82
N GLN A 38 -10.23 -6.35 -15.89
CA GLN A 38 -10.52 -5.14 -15.10
C GLN A 38 -11.93 -4.59 -15.42
N MET A 39 -12.29 -4.52 -16.70
CA MET A 39 -13.59 -4.02 -17.15
C MET A 39 -14.75 -4.88 -16.67
N ARG A 40 -14.54 -6.19 -16.53
CA ARG A 40 -15.55 -7.09 -15.95
C ARG A 40 -15.84 -6.76 -14.49
N GLU A 41 -14.82 -6.37 -13.71
CA GLU A 41 -15.02 -5.93 -12.32
C GLU A 41 -15.66 -4.54 -12.24
N ILE A 42 -15.22 -3.59 -13.07
CA ILE A 42 -15.79 -2.23 -13.10
C ILE A 42 -17.28 -2.28 -13.45
N ASN A 43 -17.68 -3.11 -14.42
CA ASN A 43 -19.07 -3.23 -14.85
C ASN A 43 -20.02 -3.77 -13.76
N LYS A 44 -19.51 -4.41 -12.70
CA LYS A 44 -20.33 -4.79 -11.53
C LYS A 44 -20.83 -3.56 -10.76
N TYR A 45 -20.07 -2.46 -10.80
CA TYR A 45 -20.39 -1.23 -10.08
C TYR A 45 -20.96 -0.14 -11.02
N LEU A 46 -20.47 -0.08 -12.25
CA LEU A 46 -20.85 0.92 -13.26
C LEU A 46 -21.29 0.21 -14.55
N PRO A 47 -22.52 -0.34 -14.59
CA PRO A 47 -23.03 -1.02 -15.78
C PRO A 47 -23.19 -0.02 -16.92
N GLY A 48 -22.47 -0.25 -18.02
CA GLY A 48 -22.54 0.59 -19.22
C GLY A 48 -21.24 1.27 -19.62
N ILE A 49 -20.20 1.23 -18.77
CA ILE A 49 -18.86 1.66 -19.18
C ILE A 49 -18.25 0.63 -20.12
N LYS A 50 -17.78 1.10 -21.28
CA LYS A 50 -17.15 0.29 -22.30
C LYS A 50 -15.63 0.42 -22.23
N ILE A 51 -14.93 -0.46 -22.95
CA ILE A 51 -13.46 -0.46 -22.98
C ILE A 51 -12.94 0.87 -23.55
N GLU A 52 -13.66 1.47 -24.49
CA GLU A 52 -13.26 2.72 -25.14
C GLU A 52 -13.31 3.94 -24.19
N ASP A 53 -14.08 3.84 -23.11
CA ASP A 53 -14.22 4.89 -22.10
C ASP A 53 -13.05 4.90 -21.10
N VAL A 54 -12.19 3.87 -21.12
CA VAL A 54 -11.14 3.65 -20.13
C VAL A 54 -9.76 3.69 -20.78
N ARG A 55 -8.84 4.41 -20.13
CA ARG A 55 -7.42 4.47 -20.48
C ARG A 55 -6.55 4.03 -19.31
N ARG A 56 -5.39 3.45 -19.59
CA ARG A 56 -4.42 3.09 -18.56
C ARG A 56 -3.94 4.34 -17.82
N GLY A 57 -4.09 4.33 -16.50
CA GLY A 57 -3.57 5.35 -15.59
C GLY A 57 -2.23 4.98 -14.97
N ARG A 58 -1.71 5.85 -14.13
CA ARG A 58 -0.53 5.56 -13.29
C ARG A 58 -0.95 4.68 -12.11
N ALA A 59 -0.08 3.78 -11.69
CA ALA A 59 -0.27 3.03 -10.45
C ALA A 59 0.09 3.92 -9.24
N GLY A 60 -0.78 3.93 -8.24
CA GLY A 60 -0.48 4.48 -6.91
C GLY A 60 0.10 3.40 -6.02
N VAL A 61 1.15 3.73 -5.26
CA VAL A 61 1.73 2.83 -4.25
C VAL A 61 1.43 3.40 -2.88
N ARG A 62 0.69 2.65 -2.05
CA ARG A 62 0.52 2.98 -0.64
C ARG A 62 1.67 2.35 0.13
N ALA A 63 2.52 3.18 0.73
CA ALA A 63 3.48 2.70 1.72
C ALA A 63 2.73 2.35 3.01
N GLN A 64 2.88 1.11 3.47
CA GLN A 64 2.35 0.64 4.75
C GLN A 64 3.41 -0.25 5.40
N ALA A 65 3.66 -0.03 6.69
CA ALA A 65 4.62 -0.84 7.42
C ALA A 65 4.13 -2.28 7.56
N LEU A 66 5.09 -3.20 7.48
CA LEU A 66 4.88 -4.64 7.59
C LEU A 66 5.83 -5.16 8.67
N ASP A 67 5.29 -5.86 9.65
CA ASP A 67 6.11 -6.47 10.69
C ASP A 67 6.73 -7.81 10.24
N LEU A 68 7.62 -8.36 11.06
CA LEU A 68 8.27 -9.65 10.82
C LEU A 68 7.28 -10.83 10.87
N ALA A 69 6.12 -10.64 11.50
CA ALA A 69 5.07 -11.63 11.59
C ALA A 69 4.18 -11.70 10.34
N GLY A 70 4.28 -10.71 9.45
CA GLY A 70 3.43 -10.60 8.27
C GLY A 70 2.13 -9.84 8.56
N ASN A 71 2.08 -9.00 9.59
CA ASN A 71 0.95 -8.12 9.86
C ASN A 71 1.23 -6.74 9.29
N LEU A 72 0.21 -6.20 8.61
CA LEU A 72 0.21 -4.81 8.20
C LEU A 72 -0.06 -3.94 9.43
N VAL A 73 0.80 -2.95 9.65
CA VAL A 73 0.62 -2.05 10.79
C VAL A 73 -0.47 -1.04 10.46
N ASP A 74 -1.48 -0.96 11.32
CA ASP A 74 -2.63 -0.05 11.12
C ASP A 74 -2.41 1.34 11.74
N ASP A 75 -1.63 1.42 12.81
CA ASP A 75 -1.39 2.64 13.57
C ASP A 75 0.01 3.24 13.33
N PHE A 76 0.31 4.37 13.94
CA PHE A 76 1.60 5.04 13.78
C PHE A 76 2.79 4.18 14.21
N VAL A 77 3.88 4.29 13.45
CA VAL A 77 5.19 3.78 13.86
C VAL A 77 6.14 4.96 13.91
N PHE A 78 6.48 5.40 15.11
CA PHE A 78 7.42 6.49 15.37
C PHE A 78 8.79 5.92 15.72
N GLU A 79 9.84 6.55 15.20
CA GLU A 79 11.22 6.26 15.55
C GLU A 79 11.91 7.57 15.98
N GLU A 80 12.26 7.62 17.27
CA GLU A 80 12.76 8.80 17.98
C GLU A 80 14.28 8.71 18.28
N ASN A 81 14.90 7.53 18.09
CA ASN A 81 16.31 7.28 18.42
C ASN A 81 17.28 7.70 17.29
N CYS A 82 16.94 8.76 16.55
CA CYS A 82 17.75 9.23 15.43
C CYS A 82 18.77 10.30 15.87
N PRO A 83 19.95 10.39 15.24
CA PRO A 83 20.88 11.50 15.46
C PRO A 83 20.24 12.84 15.06
N ALA A 84 20.38 13.86 15.92
CA ALA A 84 19.65 15.13 15.87
C ALA A 84 18.15 15.01 16.21
N SER A 85 17.51 16.14 16.54
CA SER A 85 16.09 16.27 16.92
C SER A 85 15.13 15.91 15.77
N GLN A 86 15.13 14.64 15.35
CA GLN A 86 14.35 14.10 14.24
C GLN A 86 13.34 13.07 14.75
N LEU A 87 12.10 13.20 14.29
CA LEU A 87 11.04 12.21 14.48
C LEU A 87 10.72 11.54 13.14
N HIS A 88 10.97 10.23 13.03
CA HIS A 88 10.67 9.46 11.83
C HIS A 88 9.30 8.81 11.95
N VAL A 89 8.38 9.17 11.05
CA VAL A 89 7.04 8.56 10.97
C VAL A 89 7.05 7.49 9.88
N ARG A 90 7.32 6.25 10.30
CA ARG A 90 7.50 5.09 9.39
C ARG A 90 6.19 4.43 8.97
N ASN A 91 5.11 4.68 9.71
CA ASN A 91 3.76 4.33 9.33
C ASN A 91 2.80 5.40 9.84
N SER A 92 1.74 5.66 9.09
CA SER A 92 0.64 6.53 9.49
C SER A 92 -0.68 5.86 9.12
N PRO A 93 -1.73 6.02 9.95
CA PRO A 93 -3.05 5.50 9.63
C PRO A 93 -3.62 6.15 8.36
N SER A 94 -4.49 5.41 7.68
CA SER A 94 -5.26 5.90 6.54
C SER A 94 -6.57 6.55 7.01
N PRO A 95 -7.10 7.58 6.31
CA PRO A 95 -6.57 8.24 5.10
C PRO A 95 -5.66 9.45 5.42
N GLY A 96 -4.40 9.39 4.97
CA GLY A 96 -3.41 10.44 5.28
C GLY A 96 -3.75 11.81 4.70
N ALA A 97 -4.29 11.88 3.47
CA ALA A 97 -4.62 13.14 2.83
C ALA A 97 -5.75 13.89 3.56
N THR A 98 -6.85 13.19 3.84
CA THR A 98 -8.05 13.77 4.49
C THR A 98 -7.79 14.13 5.96
N SER A 99 -7.00 13.32 6.67
CA SER A 99 -6.71 13.52 8.10
C SER A 99 -5.38 14.24 8.36
N SER A 100 -4.78 14.85 7.35
CA SER A 100 -3.42 15.42 7.40
C SER A 100 -3.23 16.42 8.54
N LEU A 101 -4.20 17.30 8.80
CA LEU A 101 -4.12 18.28 9.90
C LEU A 101 -4.23 17.64 11.29
N ALA A 102 -5.07 16.62 11.45
CA ALA A 102 -5.19 15.90 12.71
C ALA A 102 -3.92 15.08 12.99
N ILE A 103 -3.38 14.43 11.96
CA ILE A 103 -2.09 13.73 12.01
C ILE A 103 -0.98 14.71 12.38
N ALA A 104 -0.93 15.89 11.74
CA ALA A 104 0.07 16.91 12.05
C ALA A 104 0.01 17.37 13.50
N LYS A 105 -1.20 17.59 14.06
CA LYS A 105 -1.36 17.94 15.47
C LYS A 105 -0.77 16.87 16.40
N LEU A 106 -1.06 15.60 16.14
CA LEU A 106 -0.52 14.48 16.92
C LEU A 106 1.01 14.40 16.82
N ILE A 107 1.57 14.64 15.64
CA ILE A 107 3.02 14.63 15.41
C ILE A 107 3.70 15.79 16.15
N VAL A 108 3.11 16.99 16.18
CA VAL A 108 3.67 18.16 16.89
C VAL A 108 3.67 17.98 18.40
N ASP A 109 2.69 17.25 18.94
CA ASP A 109 2.59 16.96 20.37
C ASP A 109 3.57 15.86 20.83
N LYS A 110 4.31 15.22 19.90
CA LYS A 110 5.34 14.22 20.18
C LYS A 110 6.73 14.83 20.19
#